data_AF-A0A9P3GJY6-F1
#
_entry.id   AF-A0A9P3GJY6-F1
#
_cell.length_a   1.000
_cell.length_b   1.000
_cell.length_c   1.000
_cell.angle_alpha   90.00
_cell.angle_beta   90.00
_cell.angle_gamma   90.00
#
_symmetry.space_group_name_H-M   'P 1'
#
loop_
_entity.id
_entity.type
_entity.pdbx_description
1 polymer ?
#
loop_
_entity_poly.entity_id
_entity_poly.type
_entity_poly.pdbx_seq_one_letter_code
_entity_poly.pdbx_strand_id
1 'polypeptide(L)'
;MAPTFVQVFLGLAAVLSAASAVSAETHTISFDNQCGKGTPQLLVGGKVVSTGEPYTFNGIISSAIAYLQTGPCGFNGEGCTLLEMTLVNPTAPGSGSSTDISLITPHALNVPASFSYYGGCNGQGASCDSGSCTSAFHVFNDNQVQVQCETNNANLLISFCADAATNELVVGGSGGNTPAAPSSSTSYSSSHSSSHSASAAPASSPAPAKAPAKATPTPAAASTSAAASAAPSVDRGSCKNKKRMMRRRATAPELEARALHDVHARSH
;
A
#
# COMPACT_ATOMS: atom_id res chain seq x y z
N MET A 1 67.32 -27.50 -47.17
CA MET A 1 66.41 -28.24 -46.27
C MET A 1 66.05 -27.31 -45.13
N ALA A 2 64.84 -26.76 -45.13
CA ALA A 2 64.36 -25.79 -44.14
C ALA A 2 63.11 -26.36 -43.45
N PRO A 3 63.06 -26.42 -42.11
CA PRO A 3 61.86 -26.86 -41.42
C PRO A 3 60.99 -25.67 -41.00
N THR A 4 59.75 -25.71 -41.48
CA THR A 4 58.49 -25.50 -40.74
C THR A 4 58.40 -24.32 -39.76
N PHE A 5 57.78 -23.23 -40.24
CA PHE A 5 57.06 -22.25 -39.41
C PHE A 5 55.80 -22.91 -38.82
N VAL A 6 55.80 -23.10 -37.51
CA VAL A 6 54.67 -23.59 -36.71
C VAL A 6 53.56 -22.54 -36.72
N GLN A 7 52.37 -22.98 -37.11
CA GLN A 7 51.15 -22.17 -37.26
C GLN A 7 50.80 -21.42 -35.98
N VAL A 8 50.70 -20.10 -36.12
CA VAL A 8 50.24 -19.12 -35.14
C VAL A 8 48.74 -19.31 -34.92
N PHE A 9 48.40 -19.73 -33.71
CA PHE A 9 47.15 -19.56 -32.96
C PHE A 9 45.81 -19.70 -33.72
N LEU A 10 45.19 -20.88 -33.56
CA LEU A 10 43.73 -21.02 -33.55
C LEU A 10 43.15 -20.16 -32.40
N GLY A 11 42.98 -18.88 -32.65
CA GLY A 11 42.23 -17.97 -31.80
C GLY A 11 40.85 -17.76 -32.38
N LEU A 12 39.83 -18.39 -31.78
CA LEU A 12 38.57 -17.75 -31.39
C LEU A 12 37.65 -18.82 -30.77
N ALA A 13 37.85 -19.12 -29.48
CA ALA A 13 36.82 -19.77 -28.70
C ALA A 13 35.70 -18.74 -28.46
N ALA A 14 34.69 -18.73 -29.33
CA ALA A 14 33.48 -17.95 -29.15
C ALA A 14 32.67 -18.56 -27.99
N VAL A 15 32.99 -18.14 -26.77
CA VAL A 15 32.15 -18.39 -25.59
C VAL A 15 30.90 -17.55 -25.78
N LEU A 16 29.85 -18.13 -26.38
CA LEU A 16 28.50 -17.58 -26.30
C LEU A 16 28.03 -17.74 -24.85
N SER A 17 28.35 -16.75 -24.02
CA SER A 17 27.71 -16.57 -22.73
C SER A 17 26.25 -16.21 -23.00
N ALA A 18 25.37 -17.21 -23.01
CA ALA A 18 23.94 -16.99 -22.92
C ALA A 18 23.66 -16.36 -21.56
N ALA A 19 23.64 -15.01 -21.52
CA ALA A 19 23.14 -14.30 -20.37
C ALA A 19 21.65 -14.63 -20.28
N SER A 20 21.29 -15.54 -19.38
CA SER A 20 19.91 -15.72 -18.97
C SER A 20 19.43 -14.38 -18.44
N ALA A 21 18.56 -13.71 -19.20
CA ALA A 21 17.91 -12.49 -18.76
C ALA A 21 16.97 -12.89 -17.61
N VAL A 22 17.47 -12.79 -16.37
CA VAL A 22 16.64 -12.86 -15.19
C VAL A 22 15.78 -11.60 -15.23
N SER A 23 14.49 -11.76 -15.55
CA SER A 23 13.52 -10.69 -15.41
C SER A 23 13.40 -10.41 -13.92
N ALA A 24 14.18 -9.45 -13.41
CA ALA A 24 14.08 -9.00 -12.04
C ALA A 24 12.69 -8.35 -11.86
N GLU A 25 12.00 -8.75 -10.80
CA GLU A 25 10.77 -8.10 -10.35
C GLU A 25 11.07 -6.63 -10.03
N THR A 26 10.24 -5.72 -10.55
CA THR A 26 10.39 -4.29 -10.33
C THR A 26 9.03 -3.62 -10.22
N HIS A 27 8.89 -2.74 -9.24
CA HIS A 27 7.66 -2.00 -9.00
C HIS A 27 8.00 -0.53 -8.74
N THR A 28 7.19 0.37 -9.30
CA THR A 28 7.28 1.81 -9.09
C THR A 28 5.99 2.34 -8.48
N ILE A 29 6.11 3.11 -7.40
CA ILE A 29 5.00 3.86 -6.80
C ILE A 29 5.22 5.34 -7.09
N SER A 30 4.26 5.96 -7.76
CA SER A 30 4.28 7.38 -8.13
C SER A 30 3.18 8.14 -7.41
N PHE A 31 3.39 9.42 -7.17
CA PHE A 31 2.43 10.29 -6.51
C PHE A 31 1.99 11.43 -7.41
N ASP A 32 0.71 11.77 -7.31
CA ASP A 32 0.13 12.99 -7.85
C ASP A 32 -0.62 13.72 -6.73
N ASN A 33 -0.15 14.91 -6.34
CA ASN A 33 -0.78 15.69 -5.27
C ASN A 33 -1.45 16.95 -5.85
N GLN A 34 -2.74 16.83 -6.14
CA GLN A 34 -3.56 17.94 -6.64
C GLN A 34 -4.26 18.72 -5.52
N CYS A 35 -3.97 18.42 -4.25
CA CYS A 35 -4.55 19.15 -3.12
C CYS A 35 -3.97 20.55 -2.95
N GLY A 36 -2.85 20.87 -3.62
CA GLY A 36 -2.12 22.14 -3.46
C GLY A 36 -1.45 22.33 -2.10
N LYS A 37 -1.44 21.28 -1.26
CA LYS A 37 -0.84 21.27 0.08
C LYS A 37 -0.48 19.85 0.50
N GLY A 38 0.23 19.74 1.62
CA GLY A 38 0.64 18.46 2.19
C GLY A 38 1.78 17.79 1.44
N THR A 39 2.30 16.73 2.02
CA THR A 39 3.45 15.98 1.50
C THR A 39 3.08 14.50 1.46
N PRO A 40 3.07 13.85 0.29
CA PRO A 40 2.88 12.41 0.22
C PRO A 40 3.91 11.72 1.12
N GLN A 41 3.51 10.65 1.81
CA GLN A 41 4.40 9.81 2.58
C GLN A 41 4.25 8.39 2.07
N LEU A 42 5.36 7.74 1.73
CA LEU A 42 5.40 6.30 1.45
C LEU A 42 6.26 5.63 2.52
N LEU A 43 5.68 4.68 3.24
CA LEU A 43 6.41 3.87 4.21
C LEU A 43 6.49 2.42 3.75
N VAL A 44 7.69 1.85 3.84
CA VAL A 44 7.95 0.42 3.57
C VAL A 44 8.75 -0.12 4.74
N GLY A 45 8.25 -1.19 5.37
CA GLY A 45 8.90 -1.78 6.55
C GLY A 45 9.05 -0.80 7.72
N GLY A 46 8.06 0.08 7.92
CA GLY A 46 8.04 1.07 9.00
C GLY A 46 9.03 2.24 8.83
N LYS A 47 9.55 2.47 7.62
CA LYS A 47 10.45 3.59 7.30
C LYS A 47 9.89 4.40 6.15
N VAL A 48 9.98 5.73 6.24
CA VAL A 48 9.68 6.63 5.12
C VAL A 48 10.72 6.40 4.02
N VAL A 49 10.28 5.99 2.84
CA VAL A 49 11.13 5.75 1.66
C VAL A 49 10.88 6.76 0.54
N SER A 50 9.75 7.46 0.53
CA SER A 50 9.48 8.59 -0.36
C SER A 50 8.60 9.64 0.33
N THR A 51 8.80 10.89 -0.09
CA THR A 51 8.00 12.06 0.31
C THR A 51 7.29 12.74 -0.87
N GLY A 52 7.08 12.02 -1.97
CA GLY A 52 6.39 12.50 -3.18
C GLY A 52 7.08 12.13 -4.49
N GLU A 53 8.38 11.84 -4.46
CA GLU A 53 9.10 11.36 -5.64
C GLU A 53 8.73 9.91 -5.97
N PRO A 54 8.76 9.50 -7.25
CA PRO A 54 8.59 8.10 -7.62
C PRO A 54 9.58 7.19 -6.86
N TYR A 55 9.07 6.10 -6.30
CA TYR A 55 9.86 5.10 -5.59
C TYR A 55 9.86 3.79 -6.38
N THR A 56 11.01 3.43 -6.93
CA THR A 56 11.22 2.15 -7.63
C THR A 56 11.99 1.18 -6.75
N PHE A 57 11.50 -0.05 -6.63
CA PHE A 57 12.15 -1.12 -5.88
C PHE A 57 12.27 -2.39 -6.74
N ASN A 58 13.42 -3.06 -6.65
CA ASN A 58 13.67 -4.31 -7.36
C ASN A 58 13.38 -5.50 -6.43
N GLY A 59 12.16 -6.02 -6.50
CA GLY A 59 11.63 -7.11 -5.68
C GLY A 59 10.29 -6.77 -5.06
N ILE A 60 9.83 -7.63 -4.16
CA ILE A 60 8.54 -7.51 -3.47
C ILE A 60 8.51 -6.25 -2.59
N ILE A 61 7.46 -5.44 -2.74
CA ILE A 61 7.08 -4.41 -1.77
C ILE A 61 5.95 -4.98 -0.92
N SER A 62 6.21 -5.30 0.35
CA SER A 62 5.19 -5.87 1.25
C SER A 62 4.77 -4.89 2.33
N SER A 63 3.46 -4.87 2.61
CA SER A 63 2.86 -4.10 3.72
C SER A 63 3.29 -2.63 3.70
N ALA A 64 3.31 -2.04 2.51
CA ALA A 64 3.60 -0.62 2.34
C ALA A 64 2.35 0.19 2.62
N ILE A 65 2.54 1.39 3.16
CA ILE A 65 1.45 2.33 3.40
C ILE A 65 1.76 3.67 2.78
N ALA A 66 0.72 4.36 2.32
CA ALA A 66 0.82 5.73 1.85
C ALA A 66 -0.31 6.62 2.35
N TYR A 67 0.00 7.89 2.59
CA TYR A 67 -0.96 8.91 2.99
C TYR A 67 -0.44 10.31 2.66
N LEU A 68 -1.32 11.32 2.68
CA LEU A 68 -0.91 12.72 2.52
C LEU A 68 -0.74 13.38 3.89
N GLN A 69 0.51 13.63 4.28
CA GLN A 69 0.82 14.34 5.51
C GLN A 69 0.41 15.81 5.40
N THR A 70 -0.58 16.21 6.20
CA THR A 70 -1.15 17.57 6.21
C THR A 70 -0.92 18.30 7.54
N GLY A 71 -0.14 17.70 8.45
CA GLY A 71 0.11 18.17 9.81
C GLY A 71 -0.38 17.20 10.90
N PRO A 72 -1.68 16.82 10.91
CA PRO A 72 -2.25 16.01 11.98
C PRO A 72 -2.09 14.49 11.79
N CYS A 73 -1.57 14.02 10.64
CA CYS A 73 -1.44 12.58 10.41
C CYS A 73 -0.36 12.00 11.34
N GLY A 74 -0.67 10.89 12.00
CA GLY A 74 0.31 10.09 12.72
C GLY A 74 1.32 9.43 11.76
N PHE A 75 2.35 8.80 12.33
CA PHE A 75 3.44 8.19 11.56
C PHE A 75 2.93 7.07 10.64
N ASN A 76 1.92 6.31 11.07
CA ASN A 76 1.29 5.25 10.28
C ASN A 76 0.01 5.74 9.59
N GLY A 77 -0.13 7.05 9.39
CA GLY A 77 -1.32 7.64 8.76
C GLY A 77 -2.55 7.71 9.67
N GLU A 78 -2.39 7.61 10.99
CA GLU A 78 -3.50 7.80 11.93
C GLU A 78 -4.14 9.19 11.72
N GLY A 79 -5.47 9.24 11.67
CA GLY A 79 -6.23 10.47 11.38
C GLY A 79 -6.25 10.90 9.91
N CYS A 80 -5.73 10.08 8.99
CA CYS A 80 -5.67 10.39 7.57
C CYS A 80 -6.14 9.21 6.70
N THR A 81 -6.48 9.50 5.45
CA THR A 81 -6.83 8.48 4.46
C THR A 81 -5.59 7.63 4.21
N LEU A 82 -5.67 6.33 4.52
CA LEU A 82 -4.56 5.40 4.39
C LEU A 82 -4.74 4.57 3.11
N LEU A 83 -3.68 4.42 2.34
CA LEU A 83 -3.57 3.38 1.32
C LEU A 83 -2.68 2.28 1.87
N GLU A 84 -3.11 1.03 1.77
CA GLU A 84 -2.34 -0.16 2.13
C GLU A 84 -2.06 -0.96 0.85
N MET A 85 -0.81 -1.42 0.67
CA MET A 85 -0.43 -2.09 -0.57
C MET A 85 0.63 -3.17 -0.38
N THR A 86 0.55 -4.18 -1.23
CA THR A 86 1.61 -5.16 -1.49
C THR A 86 1.78 -5.28 -3.00
N LEU A 87 2.98 -5.00 -3.51
CA LEU A 87 3.32 -5.15 -4.92
C LEU A 87 4.24 -6.36 -5.08
N VAL A 88 3.75 -7.34 -5.82
CA VAL A 88 4.39 -8.64 -6.05
C VAL A 88 3.98 -9.20 -7.41
N ASN A 89 4.92 -9.89 -8.07
CA ASN A 89 4.64 -10.70 -9.24
C ASN A 89 3.86 -11.96 -8.86
N PRO A 90 2.72 -12.25 -9.50
CA PRO A 90 1.95 -13.45 -9.19
C PRO A 90 2.77 -14.72 -9.44
N THR A 91 2.70 -15.65 -8.49
CA THR A 91 3.28 -17.00 -8.58
C THR A 91 2.20 -18.09 -8.67
N ALA A 92 0.97 -17.74 -8.30
CA ALA A 92 -0.25 -18.51 -8.48
C ALA A 92 -1.44 -17.53 -8.65
N PRO A 93 -2.61 -17.98 -9.14
CA PRO A 93 -3.79 -17.13 -9.21
C PRO A 93 -4.18 -16.55 -7.84
N GLY A 94 -4.37 -15.23 -7.78
CA GLY A 94 -4.74 -14.52 -6.55
C GLY A 94 -3.55 -14.23 -5.63
N SER A 95 -2.33 -14.37 -6.13
CA SER A 95 -1.09 -14.08 -5.39
C SER A 95 -0.37 -12.84 -5.93
N GLY A 96 -1.05 -12.05 -6.78
CA GLY A 96 -0.50 -10.86 -7.39
C GLY A 96 -0.44 -9.66 -6.44
N SER A 97 -0.22 -8.50 -7.04
CA SER A 97 -0.21 -7.23 -6.33
C SER A 97 -1.62 -6.90 -5.82
N SER A 98 -1.71 -6.21 -4.69
CA SER A 98 -2.97 -5.85 -4.07
C SER A 98 -2.87 -4.50 -3.35
N THR A 99 -3.89 -3.66 -3.51
CA THR A 99 -3.94 -2.33 -2.91
C THR A 99 -5.37 -2.02 -2.47
N ASP A 100 -5.51 -1.31 -1.35
CA ASP A 100 -6.79 -0.85 -0.85
C ASP A 100 -6.67 0.52 -0.14
N ILE A 101 -7.84 1.13 0.10
CA ILE A 101 -7.98 2.36 0.90
C ILE A 101 -8.61 1.96 2.22
N SER A 102 -8.08 2.44 3.34
CA SER A 102 -8.56 2.12 4.68
C SER A 102 -8.98 3.38 5.44
N LEU A 103 -10.21 3.35 5.95
CA LEU A 103 -10.81 4.33 6.85
C LEU A 103 -11.21 3.67 8.19
N ILE A 104 -10.66 2.48 8.49
CA ILE A 104 -10.82 1.83 9.78
C ILE A 104 -10.13 2.68 10.85
N THR A 105 -10.84 3.03 11.93
CA THR A 105 -10.27 3.79 13.06
C THR A 105 -8.96 3.15 13.55
N PRO A 106 -7.85 3.90 13.70
CA PRO A 106 -7.77 5.37 13.80
C PRO A 106 -7.61 6.15 12.49
N HIS A 107 -7.74 5.51 11.32
CA HIS A 107 -7.72 6.18 10.02
C HIS A 107 -9.06 6.86 9.74
N ALA A 108 -9.04 7.97 9.01
CA ALA A 108 -10.22 8.78 8.72
C ALA A 108 -9.95 9.65 7.50
N LEU A 109 -11.00 10.01 6.75
CA LEU A 109 -10.83 10.87 5.59
C LEU A 109 -10.30 12.25 6.01
N ASN A 110 -9.12 12.62 5.55
CA ASN A 110 -8.57 13.99 5.68
C ASN A 110 -8.52 14.71 4.33
N VAL A 111 -8.20 13.97 3.26
CA VAL A 111 -8.26 14.39 1.87
C VAL A 111 -8.82 13.26 1.00
N PRO A 112 -9.48 13.57 -0.12
CA PRO A 112 -9.78 12.58 -1.15
C PRO A 112 -8.50 11.90 -1.63
N ALA A 113 -8.56 10.58 -1.81
CA ALA A 113 -7.45 9.81 -2.33
C ALA A 113 -7.95 8.74 -3.31
N SER A 114 -7.11 8.43 -4.29
CA SER A 114 -7.34 7.35 -5.23
C SER A 114 -6.03 6.68 -5.60
N PHE A 115 -6.12 5.48 -6.16
CA PHE A 115 -4.98 4.83 -6.79
C PHE A 115 -5.40 4.15 -8.08
N SER A 116 -4.44 3.92 -8.98
CA SER A 116 -4.61 3.09 -10.16
C SER A 116 -3.31 2.35 -10.47
N TYR A 117 -3.43 1.09 -10.89
CA TYR A 117 -2.28 0.37 -11.43
C TYR A 117 -1.89 0.90 -12.81
N TYR A 118 -0.60 0.79 -13.15
CA TYR A 118 -0.06 1.01 -14.49
C TYR A 118 1.12 0.08 -14.77
N GLY A 119 1.48 -0.12 -16.04
CA GLY A 119 2.47 -1.15 -16.43
C GLY A 119 1.99 -2.58 -16.16
N GLY A 120 0.69 -2.76 -15.94
CA GLY A 120 0.01 -3.98 -15.53
C GLY A 120 -1.35 -3.58 -14.93
N CYS A 121 -2.44 -4.23 -15.34
CA CYS A 121 -3.80 -3.90 -14.88
C CYS A 121 -4.19 -2.41 -15.00
N ASN A 122 -3.73 -1.75 -16.07
CA ASN A 122 -3.86 -0.29 -16.25
C ASN A 122 -5.28 0.22 -16.00
N GLY A 123 -5.37 1.30 -15.23
CA GLY A 123 -6.63 1.94 -14.84
C GLY A 123 -7.45 1.20 -13.78
N GLN A 124 -7.07 -0.04 -13.39
CA GLN A 124 -7.73 -0.71 -12.25
C GLN A 124 -7.29 -0.05 -10.94
N GLY A 125 -8.27 0.26 -10.09
CA GLY A 125 -8.00 0.94 -8.83
C GLY A 125 -9.26 1.29 -8.08
N ALA A 126 -9.11 2.14 -7.06
CA ALA A 126 -10.21 2.63 -6.24
C ALA A 126 -10.03 4.12 -5.93
N SER A 127 -11.13 4.80 -5.65
CA SER A 127 -11.17 6.20 -5.27
C SER A 127 -12.10 6.41 -4.09
N CYS A 128 -11.70 7.23 -3.13
CA CYS A 128 -12.49 7.60 -1.97
C CYS A 128 -12.44 9.12 -1.78
N ASP A 129 -13.59 9.77 -2.01
CA ASP A 129 -13.75 11.22 -1.96
C ASP A 129 -14.50 11.74 -0.72
N SER A 130 -15.00 10.81 0.09
CA SER A 130 -15.88 11.08 1.23
C SER A 130 -15.65 10.06 2.34
N GLY A 131 -15.95 10.43 3.58
CA GLY A 131 -15.75 9.56 4.75
C GLY A 131 -16.68 8.34 4.80
N SER A 132 -17.57 8.19 3.82
CA SER A 132 -18.52 7.08 3.66
C SER A 132 -18.39 6.39 2.30
N CYS A 133 -17.27 6.55 1.61
CA CYS A 133 -17.03 5.91 0.31
C CYS A 133 -17.11 4.38 0.45
N THR A 134 -17.77 3.70 -0.49
CA THR A 134 -17.98 2.24 -0.45
C THR A 134 -16.77 1.45 -0.97
N SER A 135 -15.74 2.16 -1.43
CA SER A 135 -14.50 1.66 -2.02
C SER A 135 -13.34 1.59 -1.02
N ALA A 136 -13.59 1.90 0.26
CA ALA A 136 -12.61 1.79 1.33
C ALA A 136 -13.05 0.78 2.38
N PHE A 137 -12.08 0.25 3.11
CA PHE A 137 -12.32 -0.53 4.31
C PHE A 137 -12.85 0.40 5.42
N HIS A 138 -14.04 0.08 5.95
CA HIS A 138 -14.59 0.70 7.16
C HIS A 138 -14.59 -0.28 8.34
N VAL A 139 -14.53 -1.58 8.03
CA VAL A 139 -14.34 -2.68 8.99
C VAL A 139 -13.38 -3.72 8.42
N PHE A 140 -12.73 -4.50 9.30
CA PHE A 140 -11.66 -5.44 8.93
C PHE A 140 -12.05 -6.56 7.95
N ASN A 141 -13.34 -6.74 7.69
CA ASN A 141 -13.85 -7.79 6.80
C ASN A 141 -14.41 -7.25 5.47
N ASP A 142 -14.14 -5.97 5.13
CA ASP A 142 -14.52 -5.36 3.84
C ASP A 142 -13.64 -5.84 2.67
N ASN A 143 -13.31 -7.13 2.62
CA ASN A 143 -12.34 -7.71 1.66
C ASN A 143 -12.72 -7.49 0.19
N GLN A 144 -13.97 -7.12 -0.10
CA GLN A 144 -14.46 -6.79 -1.44
C GLN A 144 -13.91 -5.47 -2.01
N VAL A 145 -13.37 -4.57 -1.17
CA VAL A 145 -12.89 -3.25 -1.62
C VAL A 145 -11.41 -3.25 -2.01
N GLN A 146 -10.74 -4.37 -1.82
CA GLN A 146 -9.35 -4.57 -2.21
C GLN A 146 -9.24 -4.84 -3.72
N VAL A 147 -8.32 -4.14 -4.39
CA VAL A 147 -8.11 -4.25 -5.83
C VAL A 147 -6.82 -5.03 -6.12
N GLN A 148 -7.00 -6.20 -6.71
CA GLN A 148 -5.90 -7.10 -7.10
C GLN A 148 -5.42 -6.81 -8.52
N CYS A 149 -4.12 -7.00 -8.75
CA CYS A 149 -3.50 -7.04 -10.06
C CYS A 149 -2.62 -8.28 -10.23
N GLU A 150 -3.04 -9.17 -11.12
CA GLU A 150 -2.38 -10.45 -11.42
C GLU A 150 -1.41 -10.32 -12.62
N THR A 151 -0.68 -9.22 -12.72
CA THR A 151 0.33 -8.99 -13.78
C THR A 151 1.70 -8.74 -13.17
N ASN A 152 2.76 -9.21 -13.83
CA ASN A 152 4.13 -8.94 -13.42
C ASN A 152 4.46 -7.44 -13.54
N ASN A 153 5.26 -6.94 -12.60
CA ASN A 153 5.82 -5.60 -12.56
C ASN A 153 4.74 -4.50 -12.60
N ALA A 154 3.61 -4.76 -11.95
CA ALA A 154 2.54 -3.78 -11.78
C ALA A 154 3.06 -2.60 -10.95
N ASN A 155 2.88 -1.40 -11.47
CA ASN A 155 3.22 -0.15 -10.81
C ASN A 155 1.95 0.51 -10.28
N LEU A 156 2.09 1.49 -9.39
CA LEU A 156 0.97 2.12 -8.72
C LEU A 156 1.08 3.64 -8.80
N LEU A 157 0.04 4.30 -9.30
CA LEU A 157 -0.13 5.75 -9.20
C LEU A 157 -1.08 6.04 -8.06
N ILE A 158 -0.64 6.85 -7.09
CA ILE A 158 -1.46 7.30 -5.97
C ILE A 158 -1.74 8.79 -6.18
N SER A 159 -3.02 9.17 -6.21
CA SER A 159 -3.45 10.55 -6.42
C SER A 159 -4.22 11.08 -5.23
N PHE A 160 -3.87 12.29 -4.77
CA PHE A 160 -4.57 13.01 -3.72
C PHE A 160 -5.32 14.20 -4.31
N CYS A 161 -6.59 14.36 -3.92
CA CYS A 161 -7.52 15.35 -4.50
C CYS A 161 -7.71 15.25 -6.02
N ALA A 162 -7.49 14.06 -6.59
CA ALA A 162 -7.70 13.75 -7.99
C ALA A 162 -8.06 12.26 -8.18
N ASP A 163 -8.46 11.90 -9.38
CA ASP A 163 -8.74 10.52 -9.79
C ASP A 163 -7.56 9.95 -10.58
N ALA A 164 -6.86 8.98 -9.97
CA ALA A 164 -5.70 8.32 -10.54
C ALA A 164 -6.00 7.63 -11.89
N ALA A 165 -7.20 7.09 -12.07
CA ALA A 165 -7.58 6.42 -13.32
C ALA A 165 -7.64 7.38 -14.51
N THR A 166 -7.93 8.65 -14.26
CA THR A 166 -7.96 9.69 -15.32
C THR A 166 -6.59 10.27 -15.64
N ASN A 167 -5.63 10.13 -14.71
CA ASN A 167 -4.32 10.79 -14.81
C ASN A 167 -3.21 9.90 -15.42
N GLU A 168 -3.49 8.61 -15.65
CA GLU A 168 -2.55 7.69 -16.32
C GLU A 168 -2.19 8.18 -17.74
N LEU A 169 -3.08 8.96 -18.37
CA LEU A 169 -2.83 9.60 -19.67
C LEU A 169 -1.65 10.60 -19.65
N VAL A 170 -1.26 11.12 -18.48
CA VAL A 170 -0.21 12.15 -18.37
C VAL A 170 1.16 11.55 -18.07
N VAL A 171 1.23 10.41 -17.38
CA VAL A 171 2.52 9.80 -16.95
C VAL A 171 3.25 9.08 -18.10
N GLY A 172 2.57 8.80 -19.22
CA GLY A 172 3.15 8.11 -20.40
C GLY A 172 3.16 8.91 -21.71
N GLY A 173 2.74 10.17 -21.72
CA GLY A 173 2.41 10.91 -22.94
C GLY A 173 3.55 11.72 -23.57
N SER A 174 4.70 11.11 -23.89
CA SER A 174 5.65 11.69 -24.86
C SER A 174 5.46 11.04 -26.24
N GLY A 175 4.69 11.71 -27.10
CA GLY A 175 4.94 11.79 -28.54
C GLY A 175 4.93 10.49 -29.34
N GLY A 176 3.76 9.86 -29.52
CA GLY A 176 3.52 8.84 -30.53
C GLY A 176 2.35 9.22 -31.44
N ASN A 177 2.50 10.24 -32.29
CA ASN A 177 1.57 10.48 -33.40
C ASN A 177 1.73 9.36 -34.45
N THR A 178 1.00 8.26 -34.28
CA THR A 178 0.75 7.32 -35.38
C THR A 178 -0.63 7.61 -35.95
N PRO A 179 -0.76 7.98 -37.24
CA PRO A 179 -2.06 8.18 -37.87
C PRO A 179 -2.87 6.88 -37.83
N ALA A 180 -4.09 6.96 -37.28
CA ALA A 180 -5.03 5.86 -37.24
C ALA A 180 -5.35 5.40 -38.67
N ALA A 181 -5.17 4.09 -38.92
CA ALA A 181 -5.76 3.43 -40.07
C ALA A 181 -7.28 3.27 -39.84
N PRO A 182 -8.13 3.46 -40.86
CA PRO A 182 -9.58 3.40 -40.71
C PRO A 182 -10.04 1.94 -40.73
N SER A 183 -10.51 1.43 -39.59
CA SER A 183 -11.19 0.13 -39.52
C SER A 183 -12.64 0.34 -39.11
N SER A 184 -13.47 0.28 -40.15
CA SER A 184 -14.89 -0.08 -40.20
C SER A 184 -15.59 -0.42 -38.88
N SER A 185 -16.59 0.39 -38.58
CA SER A 185 -17.65 0.21 -37.60
C SER A 185 -18.50 -1.04 -37.85
N THR A 186 -18.64 -1.88 -36.83
CA THR A 186 -19.78 -2.79 -36.68
C THR A 186 -20.59 -2.36 -35.48
N SER A 187 -21.68 -1.66 -35.75
CA SER A 187 -22.71 -1.26 -34.81
C SER A 187 -23.45 -2.50 -34.27
N TYR A 188 -23.35 -2.77 -32.97
CA TYR A 188 -24.28 -3.65 -32.27
C TYR A 188 -25.17 -2.81 -31.37
N SER A 189 -26.40 -2.56 -31.84
CA SER A 189 -27.50 -2.08 -31.02
C SER A 189 -28.00 -3.22 -30.15
N SER A 190 -27.92 -3.05 -28.82
CA SER A 190 -28.69 -3.86 -27.88
C SER A 190 -29.60 -2.94 -27.08
N SER A 191 -30.81 -2.74 -27.60
CA SER A 191 -31.97 -2.23 -26.89
C SER A 191 -32.36 -3.23 -25.78
N HIS A 192 -32.17 -2.87 -24.52
CA HIS A 192 -32.84 -3.56 -23.41
C HIS A 192 -33.98 -2.69 -22.92
N SER A 193 -35.19 -3.14 -23.26
CA SER A 193 -36.46 -2.61 -22.84
C SER A 193 -36.66 -2.72 -21.34
N SER A 194 -37.04 -1.59 -20.76
CA SER A 194 -37.63 -1.44 -19.44
C SER A 194 -39.03 -2.06 -19.41
N SER A 195 -39.24 -3.04 -18.52
CA SER A 195 -40.58 -3.50 -18.12
C SER A 195 -40.83 -3.14 -16.66
N HIS A 196 -41.69 -2.14 -16.48
CA HIS A 196 -42.30 -1.75 -15.22
C HIS A 196 -43.20 -2.87 -14.70
N SER A 197 -43.03 -3.26 -13.44
CA SER A 197 -44.06 -3.97 -12.67
C SER A 197 -44.46 -3.11 -11.48
N ALA A 198 -45.64 -2.50 -11.59
CA ALA A 198 -46.37 -1.93 -10.49
C ALA A 198 -46.95 -3.06 -9.63
N SER A 199 -46.87 -2.93 -8.30
CA SER A 199 -47.74 -3.68 -7.40
C SER A 199 -47.97 -2.91 -6.11
N ALA A 200 -49.16 -3.10 -5.57
CA ALA A 200 -49.95 -2.12 -4.85
C ALA A 200 -49.64 -1.99 -3.35
N ALA A 201 -50.05 -0.84 -2.80
CA ALA A 201 -50.24 -0.63 -1.36
C ALA A 201 -51.32 -1.57 -0.78
N PRO A 202 -51.32 -1.80 0.54
CA PRO A 202 -52.45 -1.23 1.28
C PRO A 202 -52.10 -0.60 2.65
N ALA A 203 -53.13 0.06 3.15
CA ALA A 203 -53.20 1.05 4.21
C ALA A 203 -53.07 0.54 5.66
N SER A 204 -53.01 1.56 6.53
CA SER A 204 -53.63 1.72 7.87
C SER A 204 -52.84 1.39 9.13
N SER A 205 -52.68 2.45 9.93
CA SER A 205 -52.21 2.56 11.31
C SER A 205 -53.04 1.74 12.32
N PRO A 206 -52.54 1.53 13.56
CA PRO A 206 -52.82 2.53 14.62
C PRO A 206 -51.70 2.74 15.66
N ALA A 207 -51.57 3.98 16.14
CA ALA A 207 -51.12 4.32 17.51
C ALA A 207 -52.38 4.39 18.42
N PRO A 208 -52.33 4.58 19.77
CA PRO A 208 -51.19 4.83 20.67
C PRO A 208 -51.23 4.00 21.99
N ALA A 209 -50.15 4.03 22.78
CA ALA A 209 -50.25 3.77 24.23
C ALA A 209 -49.30 4.67 25.04
N LYS A 210 -49.90 5.41 25.98
CA LYS A 210 -49.30 6.31 26.95
C LYS A 210 -48.65 5.54 28.12
N ALA A 211 -47.46 5.99 28.52
CA ALA A 211 -46.91 6.26 29.87
C ALA A 211 -47.17 5.28 31.06
N PRO A 212 -46.21 5.14 32.00
CA PRO A 212 -46.09 6.17 33.05
C PRO A 212 -44.64 6.59 33.41
N ALA A 213 -44.61 7.75 34.05
CA ALA A 213 -43.47 8.45 34.63
C ALA A 213 -43.02 7.87 36.00
N LYS A 214 -42.00 8.54 36.59
CA LYS A 214 -41.33 8.43 37.92
C LYS A 214 -40.09 7.50 37.94
N ALA A 215 -38.92 7.89 38.45
CA ALA A 215 -38.55 8.98 39.34
C ALA A 215 -37.04 9.34 39.23
N THR A 216 -36.73 10.64 39.31
CA THR A 216 -35.49 11.24 39.86
C THR A 216 -35.75 11.46 41.37
N PRO A 217 -34.79 11.60 42.32
CA PRO A 217 -33.36 11.97 42.21
C PRO A 217 -32.41 11.05 43.01
N THR A 218 -31.08 11.20 42.96
CA THR A 218 -30.27 11.88 44.00
C THR A 218 -28.80 11.94 43.54
N PRO A 219 -28.06 13.05 43.78
CA PRO A 219 -26.64 13.17 43.48
C PRO A 219 -25.80 12.67 44.65
N ALA A 220 -24.71 11.93 44.37
CA ALA A 220 -23.75 11.55 45.41
C ALA A 220 -22.31 11.84 44.96
N ALA A 221 -21.71 12.74 45.73
CA ALA A 221 -20.30 12.84 46.08
C ALA A 221 -19.26 13.05 44.96
N ALA A 222 -18.83 14.31 44.88
CA ALA A 222 -17.47 14.67 44.56
C ALA A 222 -16.48 13.96 45.50
N SER A 223 -15.46 13.32 44.93
CA SER A 223 -14.21 13.00 45.61
C SER A 223 -13.08 13.75 44.91
N THR A 224 -12.81 14.95 45.43
CA THR A 224 -11.52 15.63 45.32
C THR A 224 -10.43 14.72 45.87
N SER A 225 -9.42 14.41 45.08
CA SER A 225 -8.12 13.95 45.56
C SER A 225 -7.06 14.75 44.85
N ALA A 226 -6.77 15.92 45.41
CA ALA A 226 -5.54 16.64 45.18
C ALA A 226 -4.40 15.84 45.83
N ALA A 227 -3.48 15.35 45.01
CA ALA A 227 -2.16 14.92 45.47
C ALA A 227 -1.12 15.79 44.76
N ALA A 228 -0.84 16.96 45.35
CA ALA A 228 0.42 17.65 45.16
C ALA A 228 1.46 16.91 46.00
N SER A 229 2.51 16.38 45.37
CA SER A 229 3.76 16.06 46.06
C SER A 229 4.93 15.99 45.08
N ALA A 230 5.77 17.02 45.23
CA ALA A 230 7.22 17.02 45.09
C ALA A 230 7.84 16.53 43.77
N ALA A 231 8.29 17.53 42.99
CA ALA A 231 9.41 17.38 42.08
C ALA A 231 10.68 16.98 42.87
N PRO A 232 11.40 15.92 42.47
CA PRO A 232 12.80 15.79 42.82
C PRO A 232 13.63 16.64 41.85
N SER A 233 14.26 17.68 42.39
CA SER A 233 15.43 18.33 41.82
C SER A 233 16.53 17.27 41.65
N VAL A 234 16.71 16.76 40.44
CA VAL A 234 17.85 15.89 40.12
C VAL A 234 18.99 16.75 39.61
N ASP A 235 20.01 16.70 40.47
CA ASP A 235 21.33 17.29 40.40
C ASP A 235 22.04 17.03 39.06
N ARG A 236 22.62 18.11 38.50
CA ARG A 236 23.54 18.04 37.35
C ARG A 236 24.91 17.60 37.88
N GLY A 237 25.05 16.30 38.08
CA GLY A 237 26.29 15.68 38.55
C GLY A 237 26.81 14.60 37.61
N SER A 238 27.89 14.92 36.90
CA SER A 238 28.94 13.98 36.49
C SER A 238 28.67 13.02 35.32
N CYS A 239 28.98 13.50 34.10
CA CYS A 239 29.58 12.66 33.08
C CYS A 239 30.93 12.12 33.59
N LYS A 240 31.04 10.80 33.83
CA LYS A 240 32.26 10.01 33.61
C LYS A 240 32.01 8.51 33.86
N ASN A 241 32.43 7.70 32.89
CA ASN A 241 32.75 6.28 32.98
C ASN A 241 31.61 5.27 33.17
N LYS A 242 31.15 4.68 32.05
CA LYS A 242 30.83 3.24 31.97
C LYS A 242 30.93 2.70 30.54
N LYS A 243 32.14 2.69 29.99
CA LYS A 243 32.55 1.75 28.92
C LYS A 243 32.98 0.45 29.58
N ARG A 244 32.07 -0.50 29.75
CA ARG A 244 32.32 -1.96 29.77
C ARG A 244 31.05 -2.66 30.22
N MET A 245 30.77 -3.80 29.60
CA MET A 245 29.81 -4.82 30.02
C MET A 245 28.39 -4.71 29.43
N MET A 246 28.31 -4.81 28.11
CA MET A 246 27.18 -5.45 27.41
C MET A 246 27.77 -6.40 26.35
N ARG A 247 28.34 -7.50 26.84
CA ARG A 247 28.60 -8.71 26.05
C ARG A 247 27.84 -9.83 26.76
N ARG A 248 27.02 -10.54 26.00
CA ARG A 248 26.30 -11.80 26.33
C ARG A 248 24.94 -11.66 27.01
N ARG A 249 23.92 -11.50 26.16
CA ARG A 249 22.64 -12.22 26.35
C ARG A 249 22.06 -12.53 24.97
N ALA A 250 22.66 -13.51 24.30
CA ALA A 250 22.01 -14.16 23.17
C ALA A 250 20.83 -14.95 23.72
N THR A 251 19.65 -14.68 23.19
CA THR A 251 18.41 -15.38 23.48
C THR A 251 18.45 -16.81 22.95
N ALA A 252 17.84 -17.74 23.67
CA ALA A 252 17.87 -19.18 23.43
C ALA A 252 17.28 -19.72 22.10
N PRO A 253 16.56 -18.99 21.21
CA PRO A 253 16.14 -19.57 19.94
C PRO A 253 17.21 -19.57 18.83
N GLU A 254 18.38 -18.94 19.02
CA GLU A 254 19.39 -18.80 17.95
C GLU A 254 20.44 -19.94 17.91
N LEU A 255 20.43 -20.87 18.89
CA LEU A 255 21.36 -22.00 18.92
C LEU A 255 20.89 -23.22 18.12
N GLU A 256 19.60 -23.31 17.77
CA GLU A 256 19.06 -24.46 17.03
C GLU A 256 19.22 -24.30 15.51
N ALA A 257 19.17 -23.06 14.98
CA ALA A 257 19.36 -22.78 13.56
C ALA A 257 20.81 -23.01 13.07
N ARG A 258 21.82 -22.96 13.96
CA ARG A 258 23.22 -23.22 13.59
C ARG A 258 23.60 -24.70 13.54
N ALA A 259 22.82 -25.58 14.16
CA ALA A 259 23.10 -27.02 14.13
C ALA A 259 22.70 -27.68 12.80
N LEU A 260 21.70 -27.14 12.09
CA LEU A 260 21.24 -27.69 10.81
C LEU A 260 22.11 -27.29 9.61
N HIS A 261 22.85 -26.19 9.69
CA HIS A 261 23.69 -25.73 8.58
C HIS A 261 25.03 -26.48 8.48
N ASP A 262 25.49 -27.09 9.58
CA ASP A 262 26.79 -27.78 9.63
C ASP A 262 26.73 -29.25 9.15
N VAL A 263 25.51 -29.81 9.00
CA VAL A 263 25.30 -31.18 8.49
C VAL A 263 25.41 -31.23 6.96
N HIS A 264 25.01 -30.18 6.25
CA HIS A 264 25.07 -30.15 4.78
C HIS A 264 26.47 -29.89 4.22
N ALA A 265 27.40 -29.35 5.02
CA ALA A 265 28.76 -29.04 4.58
C ALA A 265 29.72 -30.25 4.60
N ARG A 266 29.29 -31.41 5.14
CA ARG A 266 30.12 -32.64 5.21
C ARG A 266 29.73 -33.72 4.21
N SER A 267 28.84 -33.44 3.27
CA SER A 267 28.37 -34.41 2.27
C SER A 267 28.65 -34.00 0.82
N HIS A 268 29.61 -33.10 0.61
CA HIS A 268 30.19 -32.79 -0.70
C HIS A 268 31.71 -32.88 -0.65
#